data_AF-A0A850RK07-F1
#
_entry.id   AF-A0A850RK07-F1
#
_cell.length_a   1.000
_cell.length_b   1.000
_cell.length_c   1.000
_cell.angle_alpha   90.00
_cell.angle_beta   90.00
_cell.angle_gamma   90.00
#
_symmetry.space_group_name_H-M   'P 1'
#
loop_
_entity.id
_entity.type
_entity.pdbx_description
1 polymer ?
#
loop_
_entity_poly.entity_id
_entity_poly.type
_entity_poly.pdbx_seq_one_letter_code
_entity_poly.pdbx_strand_id
1 'polypeptide(L)'
;LATLSSGEVIPANPALKKNLKRLKRRQRNLSRKMKGSRRRAKAKLRVARLHQRIRNQRQAVLHELSDQLTRTYQVITLEDLNVTGMTKNRRLARAVSDAGFG
;
A
#
# COMPACT_ATOMS: atom_id res chain seq x y z
N LEU A 1 -10.35 1.38 -3.93
CA LEU A 1 -9.58 0.12 -3.98
C LEU A 1 -10.15 -0.71 -5.12
N ALA A 2 -11.46 -0.93 -5.15
CA ALA A 2 -12.19 -1.33 -6.36
C ALA A 2 -13.45 -0.46 -6.53
N THR A 3 -13.96 -0.39 -7.76
CA THR A 3 -15.30 0.11 -8.07
C THR A 3 -16.02 -1.01 -8.81
N LEU A 4 -17.19 -1.40 -8.34
CA LEU A 4 -17.97 -2.48 -8.91
C LEU A 4 -18.94 -1.96 -9.96
N SER A 5 -19.42 -2.85 -10.85
CA SER A 5 -20.45 -2.53 -11.84
C SER A 5 -21.77 -2.07 -11.22
N SER A 6 -22.02 -2.40 -9.95
CA SER A 6 -23.13 -1.89 -9.14
C SER A 6 -23.00 -0.41 -8.76
N GLY A 7 -21.85 0.23 -9.03
CA GLY A 7 -21.52 1.59 -8.59
C GLY A 7 -20.94 1.65 -7.18
N GLU A 8 -20.81 0.53 -6.48
CA GLU A 8 -20.19 0.48 -5.15
C GLU A 8 -18.68 0.78 -5.24
N VAL A 9 -18.21 1.70 -4.40
CA VAL A 9 -16.79 2.04 -4.29
C VAL A 9 -16.22 1.47 -2.99
N ILE A 10 -15.33 0.50 -3.12
CA ILE A 10 -14.63 -0.09 -1.97
C ILE A 10 -13.44 0.79 -1.62
N PRO A 11 -13.43 1.49 -0.47
CA PRO A 11 -12.41 2.48 -0.16
C PRO A 11 -11.07 1.82 0.19
N ALA A 12 -9.98 2.57 0.06
CA ALA A 12 -8.68 2.12 0.54
C ALA A 12 -8.55 2.26 2.06
N ASN A 13 -7.81 1.34 2.70
CA ASN A 13 -7.67 1.33 4.16
C ASN A 13 -7.05 2.65 4.69
N PRO A 14 -7.77 3.45 5.50
CA PRO A 14 -7.31 4.76 5.95
C PRO A 14 -6.05 4.70 6.83
N ALA A 15 -5.80 3.57 7.51
CA ALA A 15 -4.61 3.39 8.33
C ALA A 15 -3.31 3.31 7.49
N LEU A 16 -3.38 2.96 6.21
CA LEU A 16 -2.24 3.00 5.30
C LEU A 16 -1.65 4.42 5.19
N LYS A 17 -2.50 5.43 4.99
CA LYS A 17 -2.09 6.85 4.90
C LYS A 17 -1.37 7.32 6.16
N LYS A 18 -1.86 6.91 7.33
CA LYS A 18 -1.23 7.22 8.64
C LYS A 18 0.15 6.56 8.75
N ASN A 19 0.28 5.30 8.34
CA ASN A 19 1.55 4.57 8.37
C ASN A 19 2.57 5.13 7.37
N LEU A 20 2.15 5.56 6.18
CA LEU A 20 3.02 6.24 5.21
C LEU A 20 3.55 7.58 5.74
N LYS A 21 2.71 8.39 6.41
CA LYS A 21 3.17 9.62 7.08
C LYS A 21 4.22 9.31 8.16
N ARG A 22 4.00 8.25 8.96
CA ARG A 22 4.97 7.78 9.97
C ARG A 22 6.26 7.30 9.33
N LEU A 23 6.18 6.60 8.20
CA LEU A 23 7.33 6.10 7.46
C LEU A 23 8.22 7.24 6.98
N LYS A 24 7.62 8.27 6.36
CA LYS A 24 8.34 9.48 5.94
C LYS A 24 9.11 10.14 7.10
N ARG A 25 8.47 10.26 8.27
CA ARG A 25 9.11 10.81 9.47
C ARG A 25 10.27 9.93 9.97
N ARG A 26 10.08 8.61 10.00
CA ARG A 26 11.14 7.67 10.45
C ARG A 26 12.31 7.61 9.48
N GLN A 27 12.08 7.67 8.17
CA GLN A 27 13.16 7.75 7.18
C GLN A 27 13.98 9.03 7.32
N ARG A 28 13.33 10.20 7.50
CA ARG A 28 14.04 11.47 7.80
C ARG A 28 14.84 11.40 9.10
N ASN A 29 14.32 10.72 10.13
CA ASN A 29 15.05 10.52 11.37
C ASN A 29 16.27 9.61 11.18
N LEU A 30 16.14 8.55 10.37
CA LEU A 30 17.22 7.64 10.03
C LEU A 30 18.33 8.33 9.23
N SER A 31 17.98 9.14 8.22
CA SER A 31 18.96 9.79 7.36
C SER A 31 19.89 10.74 8.12
N ARG A 32 19.37 11.42 9.14
CA ARG A 32 20.11 12.34 10.02
C ARG A 32 21.02 11.66 11.05
N LYS A 33 20.98 10.34 11.21
CA LYS A 33 21.81 9.64 12.19
C LYS A 33 23.18 9.30 11.63
N MET A 34 24.22 9.42 12.45
CA MET A 34 25.60 9.03 12.10
C MET A 34 25.67 7.58 11.60
N LYS A 35 26.31 7.38 10.44
CA LYS A 35 26.58 6.05 9.86
C LYS A 35 27.38 5.20 10.86
N GLY A 36 27.16 3.88 10.89
CA GLY A 36 27.81 2.96 11.83
C GLY A 36 27.33 3.02 13.29
N SER A 37 26.67 4.10 13.73
CA SER A 37 26.24 4.21 15.14
C SER A 37 25.16 3.20 15.54
N ARG A 38 25.22 2.70 16.78
CA ARG A 38 24.17 1.85 17.39
C ARG A 38 22.77 2.50 17.32
N ARG A 39 22.70 3.83 17.44
CA ARG A 39 21.45 4.61 17.31
C ARG A 39 20.87 4.53 15.89
N ARG A 40 21.72 4.53 14.85
CA ARG A 40 21.29 4.37 13.46
C ARG A 40 20.79 2.95 13.19
N ALA A 41 21.46 1.93 13.71
CA ALA A 41 20.99 0.54 13.62
C ALA A 41 19.57 0.37 14.20
N LYS A 42 19.33 0.90 15.41
CA LYS A 42 17.99 0.91 16.04
C LYS A 42 16.95 1.67 15.20
N ALA A 43 17.34 2.73 14.49
CA ALA A 43 16.43 3.47 13.61
C ALA A 43 16.12 2.70 12.32
N LYS A 44 17.11 2.03 11.73
CA LYS A 44 16.95 1.18 10.53
C LYS A 44 15.95 0.06 10.81
N LEU A 45 16.06 -0.61 11.96
CA LEU A 45 15.12 -1.64 12.39
C LEU A 45 13.68 -1.10 12.53
N ARG A 46 13.51 0.10 13.10
CA ARG A 46 12.19 0.75 13.22
C ARG A 46 11.56 1.11 11.87
N VAL A 47 12.38 1.42 10.87
CA VAL A 47 11.93 1.65 9.49
C VAL A 47 11.52 0.32 8.86
N ALA A 48 12.37 -0.71 8.95
CA ALA A 48 12.09 -2.05 8.41
C ALA A 48 10.79 -2.65 8.96
N ARG A 49 10.59 -2.61 10.28
CA ARG A 49 9.34 -3.07 10.93
C ARG A 49 8.10 -2.32 10.41
N LEU A 50 8.23 -1.03 10.11
CA LEU A 50 7.10 -0.26 9.58
C LEU A 50 6.83 -0.59 8.11
N HIS A 51 7.86 -0.85 7.31
CA HIS A 51 7.68 -1.38 5.95
C HIS A 51 6.94 -2.72 5.98
N GLN A 52 7.35 -3.65 6.85
CA GLN A 52 6.67 -4.93 7.00
C GLN A 52 5.19 -4.74 7.36
N ARG A 53 4.89 -3.86 8.33
CA ARG A 53 3.50 -3.58 8.72
C ARG A 53 2.67 -3.01 7.57
N ILE A 54 3.24 -2.11 6.76
CA ILE A 54 2.57 -1.54 5.58
C ILE A 54 2.30 -2.63 4.55
N ARG A 55 3.28 -3.50 4.27
CA ARG A 55 3.12 -4.63 3.34
C ARG A 55 2.00 -5.57 3.79
N ASN A 56 2.04 -6.02 5.05
CA ASN A 56 1.02 -6.92 5.60
C ASN A 56 -0.37 -6.29 5.54
N GLN A 57 -0.47 -4.99 5.82
CA GLN A 57 -1.74 -4.27 5.75
C GLN A 57 -2.30 -4.19 4.32
N ARG A 58 -1.44 -3.97 3.32
CA ARG A 58 -1.88 -3.98 1.92
C ARG A 58 -2.35 -5.38 1.50
N GLN A 59 -1.60 -6.42 1.86
CA GLN A 59 -1.94 -7.80 1.54
C GLN A 59 -3.26 -8.25 2.19
N ALA A 60 -3.45 -7.91 3.47
CA ALA A 60 -4.68 -8.26 4.20
C ALA A 60 -5.93 -7.71 3.51
N VAL A 61 -5.88 -6.44 3.08
CA VAL A 61 -7.01 -5.79 2.39
C VAL A 61 -7.29 -6.46 1.05
N LEU A 62 -6.25 -6.83 0.28
CA LEU A 62 -6.44 -7.52 -1.00
C LEU A 62 -7.03 -8.91 -0.81
N HIS A 63 -6.61 -9.65 0.22
CA HIS A 63 -7.17 -10.98 0.52
C HIS A 63 -8.61 -10.89 0.99
N GLU A 64 -8.92 -9.99 1.91
CA GLU A 64 -10.29 -9.77 2.38
C GLU A 64 -11.22 -9.39 1.23
N LEU A 65 -10.77 -8.48 0.35
CA LEU A 65 -11.51 -8.09 -0.85
C LEU A 65 -11.72 -9.27 -1.81
N SER A 66 -10.66 -10.04 -2.08
CA SER A 66 -10.75 -11.19 -3.01
C SER A 66 -11.68 -12.27 -2.47
N ASP A 67 -11.60 -12.59 -1.17
CA ASP A 67 -12.50 -13.54 -0.50
C ASP A 67 -13.96 -13.04 -0.58
N GLN A 68 -14.20 -11.76 -0.29
CA GLN A 68 -15.54 -11.17 -0.43
C GLN A 68 -16.08 -11.32 -1.86
N LEU A 69 -15.31 -10.90 -2.88
CA LEU A 69 -15.77 -10.91 -4.27
C LEU A 69 -16.06 -12.33 -4.78
N THR A 70 -15.19 -13.29 -4.48
CA THR A 70 -15.36 -14.69 -4.90
C THR A 70 -16.54 -15.38 -4.23
N ARG A 71 -16.91 -14.97 -3.01
CA ARG A 71 -18.11 -15.47 -2.32
C ARG A 71 -19.40 -14.84 -2.82
N THR A 72 -19.36 -13.58 -3.23
CA THR A 72 -20.57 -12.83 -3.63
C THR A 72 -20.92 -13.01 -5.10
N TYR A 73 -19.92 -13.11 -6.00
CA TYR A 73 -20.15 -13.10 -7.43
C TYR A 73 -19.70 -14.42 -8.08
N GLN A 74 -20.59 -15.03 -8.88
CA GLN A 74 -20.29 -16.25 -9.64
C GLN A 74 -19.41 -15.97 -10.87
N VAL A 75 -19.51 -14.77 -11.44
CA VAL A 75 -18.74 -14.32 -12.59
C VAL A 75 -18.05 -13.01 -12.23
N ILE A 76 -16.73 -12.94 -12.43
CA ILE A 76 -15.92 -11.76 -12.18
C ILE A 76 -15.21 -11.41 -13.49
N THR A 77 -15.52 -10.22 -14.03
CA THR A 77 -14.85 -9.65 -15.20
C THR A 77 -13.89 -8.55 -14.76
N LEU A 78 -12.67 -8.57 -15.28
CA LEU A 78 -11.63 -7.59 -14.97
C LEU A 78 -11.37 -6.71 -16.20
N GLU A 79 -11.17 -5.42 -15.97
CA GLU A 79 -10.72 -4.50 -17.01
C GLU A 79 -9.22 -4.67 -17.27
N ASP A 80 -8.84 -4.79 -18.53
CA ASP A 80 -7.43 -4.76 -18.93
C ASP A 80 -6.92 -3.32 -18.94
N LEU A 81 -6.28 -2.93 -17.84
CA LEU A 81 -5.71 -1.59 -17.67
C LEU A 81 -4.20 -1.60 -17.92
N ASN A 82 -3.69 -0.56 -18.57
CA ASN A 82 -2.25 -0.31 -18.69
C ASN A 82 -1.65 0.15 -17.34
N VAL A 83 -1.57 -0.77 -16.37
CA VAL A 83 -1.06 -0.50 -15.02
C VAL A 83 0.38 0.01 -15.07
N THR A 84 1.21 -0.52 -15.97
CA THR A 84 2.59 -0.05 -16.16
C THR A 84 2.66 1.41 -16.58
N GLY A 85 1.76 1.87 -17.46
CA GLY A 85 1.63 3.28 -17.82
C GLY A 85 1.11 4.13 -16.66
N MET A 86 0.10 3.65 -15.95
CA MET A 86 -0.49 4.38 -14.81
C MET A 86 0.50 4.53 -13.64
N THR A 87 1.35 3.53 -13.41
CA THR A 87 2.40 3.59 -12.38
C THR A 87 3.55 4.54 -12.74
N LYS A 88 3.78 4.82 -14.04
CA LYS A 88 4.72 5.86 -14.49
C LYS A 88 4.14 7.27 -14.38
N ASN A 89 2.82 7.43 -14.40
CA ASN A 89 2.19 8.74 -14.24
C ASN A 89 2.28 9.23 -12.78
N ARG A 90 3.07 10.29 -12.53
CA ARG A 90 3.33 10.82 -11.18
C ARG A 90 2.08 11.19 -10.37
N ARG A 91 0.96 11.52 -11.03
CA ARG A 91 -0.32 11.85 -10.37
C ARG A 91 -1.09 10.60 -9.93
N LEU A 92 -0.96 9.50 -10.69
CA LEU A 92 -1.69 8.25 -10.46
C LEU A 92 -0.87 7.19 -9.72
N ALA A 93 0.46 7.21 -9.89
CA ALA A 93 1.39 6.17 -9.44
C ALA A 93 1.17 5.73 -7.99
N ARG A 94 0.98 6.70 -7.09
CA ARG A 94 0.73 6.38 -5.68
C ARG A 94 -0.63 5.73 -5.48
N ALA A 95 -1.69 6.26 -6.07
CA ALA A 95 -3.04 5.71 -5.90
C ALA A 95 -3.10 4.28 -6.45
N VAL A 96 -2.50 4.04 -7.62
CA VAL A 96 -2.40 2.72 -8.27
C VAL A 96 -1.59 1.73 -7.42
N SER A 97 -0.43 2.15 -6.90
CA SER A 97 0.39 1.30 -6.03
C SER A 97 -0.26 1.04 -4.66
N ASP A 98 -0.97 2.02 -4.10
CA ASP A 98 -1.71 1.84 -2.84
C ASP A 98 -2.94 0.93 -3.03
N ALA A 99 -3.52 0.90 -4.23
CA ALA A 99 -4.60 -0.03 -4.60
C ALA A 99 -4.10 -1.44 -4.95
N GLY A 100 -2.78 -1.64 -5.10
CA GLY A 100 -2.20 -2.96 -5.33
C GLY A 100 -2.38 -3.51 -6.74
N PHE A 101 -2.45 -2.63 -7.75
CA PHE A 101 -2.68 -3.04 -9.16
C PHE A 101 -1.46 -3.74 -9.80
N GLY A 102 -0.30 -3.76 -9.15
CA GLY A 102 0.94 -4.39 -9.63
C GLY A 102 1.96 -4.61 -8.53
#